data_AF-Q0UEF3-F1
#
_entry.id   AF-Q0UEF3-F1
#
_cell.length_a   1.000
_cell.length_b   1.000
_cell.length_c   1.000
_cell.angle_alpha   90.00
_cell.angle_beta   90.00
_cell.angle_gamma   90.00
#
_symmetry.space_group_name_H-M   'P 1'
#
loop_
_entity.id
_entity.type
_entity.pdbx_description
1 polymer ?
#
loop_
_entity_poly.entity_id
_entity_poly.type
_entity_poly.pdbx_seq_one_letter_code
_entity_poly.pdbx_strand_id
1 'polypeptide(L)'
;MSDPDLMMNDDTYFGQVRHWLVTNVSTKPDGSLSVSEGSGLSPYVAPSPLPNYVYSRPHRYVFILASAPGSVEITNDDFRELQKPYVAAMAGNQESQDIKDRWGFNAQKLIESKGLKVEAVTFMRVGGTLKSGAETSGMMAQAMANKVKNIMMGD
;
A
#
# COMPACT_ATOMS: atom_id res chain seq x y z
N MET A 1 -2.12 0.85 6.19
CA MET A 1 -0.75 1.42 6.17
C MET A 1 -0.45 1.91 4.77
N SER A 2 -0.08 3.18 4.64
CA SER A 2 0.33 3.75 3.35
C SER A 2 1.66 4.53 3.47
N ASP A 3 2.40 4.57 2.37
CA ASP A 3 3.63 5.33 2.20
C ASP A 3 3.38 6.47 1.21
N PRO A 4 3.33 7.74 1.65
CA PRO A 4 3.14 8.88 0.76
C PRO A 4 4.44 9.31 0.06
N ASP A 5 5.55 8.61 0.26
CA ASP A 5 6.90 9.12 -0.01
C ASP A 5 7.67 8.35 -1.08
N LEU A 6 7.00 7.70 -2.05
CA LEU A 6 7.65 6.75 -2.97
C LEU A 6 8.91 7.31 -3.66
N MET A 7 8.78 8.34 -4.50
CA MET A 7 9.92 8.97 -5.18
C MET A 7 10.32 10.30 -4.55
N MET A 8 9.38 10.98 -3.92
CA MET A 8 9.56 12.27 -3.23
C MET A 8 8.61 12.35 -2.04
N ASN A 9 8.79 13.34 -1.17
CA ASN A 9 7.84 13.56 -0.08
C ASN A 9 6.48 13.97 -0.65
N ASP A 10 5.41 13.34 -0.17
CA ASP A 10 4.04 13.56 -0.65
C ASP A 10 3.95 13.40 -2.18
N ASP A 11 4.39 12.25 -2.68
CA ASP A 11 4.52 11.93 -4.10
C ASP A 11 3.21 12.12 -4.87
N THR A 12 3.16 13.17 -5.70
CA THR A 12 2.00 13.51 -6.52
C THR A 12 1.96 12.78 -7.86
N TYR A 13 3.01 12.05 -8.24
CA TYR A 13 3.10 11.33 -9.51
C TYR A 13 2.57 9.90 -9.38
N PHE A 14 3.03 9.20 -8.34
CA PHE A 14 2.66 7.82 -8.04
C PHE A 14 1.59 7.72 -6.96
N GLY A 15 1.30 8.80 -6.23
CA GLY A 15 0.40 8.76 -5.08
C GLY A 15 1.00 7.98 -3.92
N GLN A 16 0.15 7.57 -2.98
CA GLN A 16 0.59 6.75 -1.86
C GLN A 16 0.79 5.30 -2.31
N VAL A 17 1.74 4.61 -1.70
CA VAL A 17 1.88 3.14 -1.82
C VAL A 17 1.13 2.48 -0.68
N ARG A 18 0.20 1.58 -1.02
CA ARG A 18 -0.51 0.77 -0.03
C ARG A 18 0.36 -0.42 0.42
N HIS A 19 0.83 -0.36 1.66
CA HIS A 19 1.65 -1.42 2.26
C HIS A 19 0.84 -2.50 2.95
N TRP A 20 -0.30 -2.13 3.52
CA TRP A 20 -1.17 -3.06 4.26
C TRP A 20 -2.59 -2.50 4.33
N LEU A 21 -3.59 -3.33 4.03
CA LEU A 21 -5.01 -2.99 4.15
C LEU A 21 -5.79 -4.23 4.54
N VAL A 22 -6.47 -4.14 5.68
CA VAL A 22 -7.38 -5.17 6.19
C VAL A 22 -8.66 -4.47 6.60
N THR A 23 -9.80 -5.03 6.22
CA THR A 23 -11.13 -4.55 6.62
C THR A 23 -11.80 -5.54 7.56
N ASN A 24 -12.90 -5.11 8.19
CA ASN A 24 -13.74 -5.97 9.02
C ASN A 24 -12.97 -6.65 10.18
N VAL A 25 -12.00 -5.91 10.76
CA VAL A 25 -11.24 -6.35 11.93
C VAL A 25 -12.13 -6.26 13.17
N SER A 26 -12.13 -7.31 13.99
CA SER A 26 -12.87 -7.34 15.26
C SER A 26 -12.04 -6.76 16.41
N THR A 27 -12.71 -6.21 17.43
CA THR A 27 -12.07 -5.80 18.69
C THR A 27 -12.32 -6.87 19.74
N LYS A 28 -11.25 -7.33 20.39
CA LYS A 28 -11.32 -8.29 21.49
C LYS A 28 -11.79 -7.61 22.78
N PRO A 29 -12.24 -8.38 23.80
CA PRO A 29 -12.69 -7.81 25.07
C PRO A 29 -11.65 -6.96 25.81
N ASP A 30 -10.35 -7.19 25.56
CA ASP A 30 -9.24 -6.42 26.12
C ASP A 30 -8.92 -5.12 25.35
N GLY A 31 -9.70 -4.80 24.31
CA GLY A 31 -9.51 -3.63 23.45
C GLY A 31 -8.47 -3.83 22.34
N SER A 32 -7.83 -5.00 22.24
CA SER A 32 -6.91 -5.30 21.14
C SER A 32 -7.65 -5.69 19.86
N LEU A 33 -7.01 -5.48 18.70
CA LEU A 33 -7.59 -5.79 17.39
C LEU A 33 -7.26 -7.22 16.96
N SER A 34 -8.26 -8.00 16.51
CA SER A 34 -8.06 -9.33 15.91
C SER A 34 -7.93 -9.22 14.38
N VAL A 35 -6.74 -8.86 13.91
CA VAL A 35 -6.52 -8.60 12.47
C VAL A 35 -6.58 -9.86 11.61
N SER A 36 -6.32 -11.04 12.19
CA SER A 36 -6.39 -12.34 11.50
C SER A 36 -7.81 -12.74 11.08
N GLU A 37 -8.84 -12.15 11.70
CA GLU A 37 -10.24 -12.40 11.38
C GLU A 37 -10.77 -11.45 10.29
N GLY A 38 -9.99 -10.44 9.91
CA GLY A 38 -10.37 -9.45 8.92
C GLY A 38 -10.19 -9.92 7.47
N SER A 39 -10.82 -9.22 6.54
CA SER A 39 -10.64 -9.45 5.10
C SER A 39 -9.34 -8.79 4.62
N GLY A 40 -8.32 -9.60 4.35
CA GLY A 40 -7.00 -9.14 3.89
C GLY A 40 -6.99 -8.75 2.42
N LEU A 41 -7.29 -7.49 2.12
CA LEU A 41 -7.27 -6.95 0.74
C LEU A 41 -5.86 -6.68 0.22
N SER A 42 -4.96 -6.30 1.12
CA SER A 42 -3.53 -6.14 0.80
C SER A 42 -2.72 -6.74 1.94
N PRO A 43 -2.15 -7.94 1.75
CA PRO A 43 -1.23 -8.53 2.69
C PRO A 43 -0.09 -7.56 3.02
N TYR A 44 0.37 -7.62 4.27
CA TYR A 44 1.42 -6.75 4.76
C TYR A 44 2.69 -6.89 3.91
N VAL A 45 3.21 -5.77 3.41
CA VAL A 45 4.55 -5.69 2.81
C VAL A 45 5.37 -4.71 3.63
N ALA A 46 6.52 -5.18 4.11
CA ALA A 46 7.39 -4.41 4.97
C ALA A 46 7.94 -3.15 4.27
N PRO A 47 8.24 -2.09 5.03
CA PRO A 47 9.03 -0.97 4.54
C PRO A 47 10.33 -1.43 3.90
N SER A 48 10.54 -1.05 2.64
CA SER A 48 11.82 -1.26 1.96
C SER A 48 12.13 -0.06 1.05
N PRO A 49 12.27 1.15 1.64
CA PRO A 49 12.61 2.32 0.87
C PRO A 49 13.99 2.13 0.23
N LEU A 50 14.13 2.57 -1.02
CA LEU A 50 15.42 2.51 -1.69
C LEU A 50 16.42 3.42 -0.96
N PRO A 51 17.68 2.98 -0.77
CA PRO A 51 18.73 3.86 -0.27
C PRO A 51 18.87 5.02 -1.26
N ASN A 52 18.59 6.24 -0.78
CA ASN A 52 18.84 7.44 -1.56
C ASN A 52 20.32 7.82 -1.41
N TYR A 53 21.07 7.70 -2.50
CA TYR A 53 22.52 7.94 -2.54
C TYR A 53 22.90 9.41 -2.54
N VAL A 54 21.96 10.32 -2.81
CA VAL A 54 22.23 11.77 -2.91
C VAL A 54 21.91 12.49 -1.60
N TYR A 55 20.83 12.09 -0.91
CA TYR A 55 20.47 12.61 0.41
C TYR A 55 19.60 11.60 1.17
N SER A 56 19.86 11.41 2.47
CA SER A 56 19.04 10.50 3.28
C SER A 56 17.60 11.01 3.36
N ARG A 57 16.67 10.24 2.79
CA ARG A 57 15.24 10.56 2.77
C ARG A 57 14.45 9.38 3.34
N PRO A 58 14.17 9.36 4.65
CA PRO A 58 13.33 8.33 5.22
C PRO A 58 11.88 8.50 4.76
N HIS A 59 11.24 7.40 4.37
CA HIS A 59 9.83 7.37 4.00
C HIS A 59 8.95 7.32 5.26
N ARG A 60 7.79 7.97 5.21
CA ARG A 60 6.75 7.85 6.23
C ARG A 60 5.89 6.63 5.92
N TYR A 61 5.64 5.81 6.92
CA TYR A 61 4.65 4.74 6.84
C TYR A 61 3.55 5.02 7.84
N VAL A 62 2.38 5.39 7.34
CA VAL A 62 1.25 5.88 8.13
C VAL A 62 0.26 4.75 8.36
N PHE A 63 0.02 4.42 9.62
CA PHE A 63 -1.01 3.48 10.06
C PHE A 63 -2.25 4.28 10.44
N ILE A 64 -3.38 3.89 9.86
CA ILE A 64 -4.67 4.53 10.09
C ILE A 64 -5.63 3.43 10.53
N LEU A 65 -6.26 3.62 11.68
CA LEU A 65 -7.38 2.82 12.15
C LEU A 65 -8.65 3.63 11.95
N ALA A 66 -9.61 3.06 11.23
CA ALA A 66 -10.91 3.66 10.99
C ALA A 66 -12.03 2.67 11.33
N SER A 67 -13.15 3.21 11.80
CA SER A 67 -14.36 2.47 12.15
C SER A 67 -15.47 2.73 11.12
N ALA A 68 -16.38 1.78 11.03
CA ALA A 68 -17.63 1.88 10.28
C ALA A 68 -18.77 1.32 11.15
N PRO A 69 -20.03 1.76 10.95
CA PRO A 69 -21.18 1.21 11.67
C PRO A 69 -21.51 -0.24 11.29
N GLY A 70 -20.89 -0.80 10.25
CA GLY A 70 -21.07 -2.17 9.79
C GLY A 70 -19.90 -2.65 8.93
N SER A 71 -20.09 -3.78 8.25
CA SER A 71 -19.07 -4.33 7.35
C SER A 71 -18.75 -3.38 6.20
N VAL A 72 -17.46 -3.28 5.87
CA VAL A 72 -16.95 -2.45 4.80
C VAL A 72 -16.49 -3.34 3.65
N GLU A 73 -17.07 -3.09 2.48
CA GLU A 73 -16.63 -3.68 1.22
C GLU A 73 -15.77 -2.69 0.44
N ILE A 74 -14.57 -3.13 0.05
CA ILE A 74 -13.66 -2.40 -0.82
C ILE A 74 -13.30 -3.33 -1.97
N THR A 75 -13.52 -2.86 -3.19
CA THR A 75 -13.38 -3.63 -4.44
C THR A 75 -12.14 -3.17 -5.22
N ASN A 76 -11.81 -3.92 -6.27
CA ASN A 76 -10.75 -3.52 -7.20
C ASN A 76 -11.08 -2.22 -7.95
N ASP A 77 -12.37 -1.95 -8.19
CA ASP A 77 -12.78 -0.71 -8.85
C ASP A 77 -12.54 0.50 -7.94
N ASP A 78 -12.71 0.36 -6.62
CA ASP A 78 -12.30 1.41 -5.69
C ASP A 78 -10.81 1.75 -5.83
N PHE A 79 -9.93 0.74 -5.97
CA PHE A 79 -8.50 0.98 -6.16
C PHE A 79 -8.20 1.65 -7.50
N ARG A 80 -8.88 1.25 -8.57
CA ARG A 80 -8.74 1.88 -9.89
C ARG A 80 -9.17 3.34 -9.86
N GLU A 81 -10.28 3.66 -9.19
CA GLU A 81 -10.72 5.06 -9.03
C GLU A 81 -9.71 5.91 -8.26
N LEU A 82 -9.10 5.35 -7.20
CA LEU A 82 -8.07 6.05 -6.43
C LEU A 82 -6.81 6.33 -7.25
N GLN A 83 -6.46 5.45 -8.21
CA GLN A 83 -5.29 5.57 -9.07
C GLN A 83 -5.41 6.67 -10.13
N LYS A 84 -6.62 6.93 -10.65
CA LYS A 84 -6.86 7.85 -11.78
C LYS A 84 -6.13 9.22 -11.72
N PRO A 85 -6.01 9.88 -10.56
CA PRO A 85 -5.36 11.19 -10.49
C PRO A 85 -3.83 11.15 -10.67
N TYR A 86 -3.20 9.97 -10.57
CA TYR A 86 -1.76 9.82 -10.49
C TYR A 86 -1.19 9.32 -11.81
N VAL A 87 -0.52 10.22 -12.54
CA VAL A 87 -0.05 9.98 -13.93
C VAL A 87 0.96 8.84 -14.07
N ALA A 88 1.67 8.49 -12.99
CA ALA A 88 2.67 7.42 -12.98
C ALA A 88 2.17 6.13 -12.33
N ALA A 89 0.96 6.14 -11.73
CA ALA A 89 0.34 4.92 -11.23
C ALA A 89 -0.17 4.08 -12.41
N MET A 90 0.37 2.88 -12.56
CA MET A 90 -0.10 1.91 -13.54
C MET A 90 -1.05 0.93 -12.85
N ALA A 91 -2.18 0.60 -13.49
CA ALA A 91 -2.95 -0.55 -13.07
C ALA A 91 -2.11 -1.82 -13.29
N GLY A 92 -1.89 -2.61 -12.24
CA GLY A 92 -1.36 -3.97 -12.34
C GLY A 92 -2.48 -4.96 -12.64
N ASN A 93 -2.18 -6.25 -12.48
CA ASN A 93 -3.13 -7.34 -12.74
C ASN A 93 -4.20 -7.52 -11.64
N GLN A 94 -4.26 -6.61 -10.66
CA GLN A 94 -5.08 -6.69 -9.46
C GLN A 94 -4.79 -7.95 -8.61
N GLU A 95 -3.55 -8.40 -8.63
CA GLU A 95 -3.05 -9.45 -7.75
C GLU A 95 -2.47 -8.79 -6.49
N SER A 96 -2.85 -9.28 -5.30
CA SER A 96 -2.50 -8.66 -4.00
C SER A 96 -0.99 -8.43 -3.73
N GLN A 97 -0.12 -8.99 -4.57
CA GLN A 97 1.34 -8.89 -4.52
C GLN A 97 1.97 -8.10 -5.68
N ASP A 98 1.20 -7.66 -6.69
CA ASP A 98 1.75 -6.78 -7.73
C ASP A 98 1.94 -5.37 -7.14
N ILE A 99 3.19 -4.90 -7.19
CA ILE A 99 3.58 -3.60 -6.66
C ILE A 99 2.86 -2.45 -7.36
N LYS A 100 2.44 -2.64 -8.61
CA LYS A 100 1.69 -1.64 -9.39
C LYS A 100 0.30 -1.40 -8.81
N ASP A 101 -0.37 -2.45 -8.34
CA ASP A 101 -1.72 -2.36 -7.73
C ASP A 101 -1.73 -1.67 -6.37
N ARG A 102 -0.54 -1.41 -5.82
CA ARG A 102 -0.36 -0.69 -4.57
C ARG A 102 -0.09 0.79 -4.78
N TRP A 103 0.31 1.20 -5.99
CA TRP A 103 0.50 2.61 -6.34
C TRP A 103 -0.83 3.31 -6.57
N GLY A 104 -0.79 4.64 -6.54
CA GLY A 104 -1.94 5.52 -6.71
C GLY A 104 -2.97 5.39 -5.59
N PHE A 105 -2.56 4.90 -4.42
CA PHE A 105 -3.44 4.85 -3.27
C PHE A 105 -3.67 6.26 -2.71
N ASN A 106 -4.85 6.48 -2.12
CA ASN A 106 -5.15 7.68 -1.36
C ASN A 106 -6.02 7.29 -0.16
N ALA A 107 -5.40 7.19 1.01
CA ALA A 107 -6.09 6.77 2.22
C ALA A 107 -7.25 7.70 2.60
N GLN A 108 -7.05 9.03 2.45
CA GLN A 108 -8.07 10.01 2.79
C GLN A 108 -9.31 9.85 1.90
N LYS A 109 -9.12 9.79 0.57
CA LYS A 109 -10.24 9.60 -0.36
C LYS A 109 -10.98 8.28 -0.12
N LEU A 110 -10.28 7.20 0.20
CA LEU A 110 -10.91 5.93 0.53
C LEU A 110 -11.77 6.03 1.79
N ILE A 111 -11.25 6.68 2.84
CA ILE A 111 -11.95 6.90 4.10
C ILE A 111 -13.22 7.73 3.86
N GLU A 112 -13.09 8.83 3.11
CA GLU A 112 -14.21 9.71 2.76
C GLU A 112 -15.25 8.99 1.91
N SER A 113 -14.83 8.28 0.85
CA SER A 113 -15.76 7.61 -0.07
C SER A 113 -16.52 6.46 0.58
N LYS A 114 -15.93 5.81 1.58
CA LYS A 114 -16.55 4.72 2.34
C LYS A 114 -17.22 5.20 3.64
N GLY A 115 -17.24 6.51 3.91
CA GLY A 115 -17.88 7.08 5.10
C GLY A 115 -17.26 6.60 6.42
N LEU A 116 -15.96 6.29 6.42
CA LEU A 116 -15.26 5.75 7.58
C LEU A 116 -14.89 6.87 8.55
N LYS A 117 -14.92 6.59 9.85
CA LYS A 117 -14.46 7.50 10.89
C LYS A 117 -13.06 7.12 11.33
N VAL A 118 -12.11 8.06 11.27
CA VAL A 118 -10.76 7.83 11.79
C VAL A 118 -10.80 7.81 13.31
N GLU A 119 -10.29 6.72 13.90
CA GLU A 119 -10.22 6.55 15.36
C GLU A 119 -8.79 6.76 15.89
N ALA A 120 -7.78 6.34 15.13
CA ALA A 120 -6.39 6.51 15.52
C ALA A 120 -5.47 6.59 14.30
N VAL A 121 -4.37 7.32 14.46
CA VAL A 121 -3.29 7.41 13.47
C VAL A 121 -1.96 7.32 14.20
N THR A 122 -1.04 6.56 13.64
CA THR A 122 0.37 6.59 14.03
C THR A 122 1.23 6.47 12.78
N PHE A 123 2.52 6.77 12.90
CA PHE A 123 3.44 6.62 11.78
C PHE A 123 4.82 6.22 12.27
N MET A 124 5.58 5.61 11.37
CA MET A 124 7.01 5.40 11.52
C MET A 124 7.76 6.01 10.35
N ARG A 125 9.04 6.32 10.56
CA ARG A 125 9.96 6.74 9.50
C ARG A 125 11.01 5.67 9.30
N VAL A 126 11.22 5.24 8.06
CA VAL A 126 12.22 4.23 7.73
C VAL A 126 13.16 4.78 6.66
N GLY A 127 14.46 4.76 6.97
CA GLY A 127 15.50 5.10 6.01
C GLY A 127 15.90 3.89 5.18
N GLY A 128 16.23 4.13 3.91
CA GLY A 128 16.80 3.08 3.07
C GLY A 128 18.19 2.69 3.55
N THR A 129 18.47 1.39 3.57
CA THR A 129 19.80 0.82 3.84
C THR A 129 20.27 0.05 2.60
N LEU A 130 21.55 -0.32 2.53
CA LEU A 130 22.04 -1.22 1.48
C LEU A 130 21.24 -2.55 1.44
N LYS A 131 20.75 -3.01 2.60
CA LYS A 131 19.91 -4.21 2.71
C LYS A 131 18.53 -4.01 2.08
N SER A 132 17.85 -2.88 2.35
CA SER A 132 16.57 -2.58 1.69
C SER A 132 16.73 -2.34 0.18
N GLY A 133 17.89 -1.81 -0.25
CA GLY A 133 18.26 -1.74 -1.66
C GLY A 133 18.26 -3.12 -2.33
N ALA A 134 18.90 -4.12 -1.71
CA ALA A 134 18.95 -5.47 -2.24
C ALA A 134 17.58 -6.17 -2.27
N GLU A 135 16.76 -6.01 -1.22
CA GLU A 135 15.41 -6.59 -1.14
C GLU A 135 14.46 -5.97 -2.18
N THR A 136 14.49 -4.65 -2.35
CA THR A 136 13.68 -3.95 -3.37
C THR A 136 14.14 -4.28 -4.79
N SER A 137 15.45 -4.41 -5.04
CA SER A 137 15.96 -4.93 -6.32
C SER A 137 15.49 -6.37 -6.59
N GLY A 138 15.43 -7.22 -5.56
CA GLY A 138 14.88 -8.57 -5.66
C GLY A 138 13.40 -8.56 -6.07
N MET A 139 12.57 -7.75 -5.41
CA MET A 139 11.15 -7.61 -5.76
C MET A 139 10.95 -7.03 -7.17
N MET A 140 11.74 -6.03 -7.59
CA MET A 140 11.69 -5.51 -8.96
C MET A 140 12.12 -6.55 -9.99
N ALA A 141 13.18 -7.33 -9.70
CA ALA A 141 13.62 -8.43 -10.57
C ALA A 141 12.53 -9.50 -10.70
N GLN A 142 11.82 -9.81 -9.61
CA GLN A 142 10.72 -10.75 -9.63
C GLN A 142 9.52 -10.22 -10.42
N ALA A 143 9.17 -8.94 -10.28
CA ALA A 143 8.12 -8.31 -11.09
C ALA A 143 8.48 -8.31 -12.59
N MET A 144 9.75 -8.07 -12.94
CA MET A 144 10.26 -8.17 -14.31
C MET A 144 10.20 -9.61 -14.84
N ALA A 145 10.61 -10.61 -14.02
CA ALA A 145 10.54 -12.02 -14.39
C ALA A 145 9.10 -12.49 -14.61
N ASN A 146 8.16 -12.08 -13.75
CA ASN A 146 6.73 -12.38 -13.92
C ASN A 146 6.17 -11.73 -15.19
N LYS A 147 6.58 -10.50 -15.52
CA LYS A 147 6.20 -9.84 -16.79
C LYS A 147 6.70 -10.62 -18.00
N VAL A 148 7.95 -11.07 -18.00
CA VAL A 148 8.51 -11.88 -19.10
C VAL A 148 7.80 -13.23 -19.20
N LYS A 149 7.52 -13.88 -18.08
CA LYS A 149 6.78 -15.15 -18.04
C LYS A 149 5.38 -15.00 -18.63
N ASN A 150 4.64 -13.95 -18.27
CA ASN A 150 3.30 -13.69 -18.80
C ASN A 150 3.33 -13.37 -20.31
N ILE A 151 4.35 -12.66 -20.80
CA ILE A 151 4.54 -12.41 -22.24
C ILE A 151 4.90 -13.71 -23.00
N MET A 152 5.69 -14.60 -22.39
CA MET A 152 6.07 -15.88 -23.02
C MET A 152 4.96 -16.95 -22.94
N MET A 153 4.02 -16.83 -22.01
CA MET A 153 2.94 -17.80 -21.82
C MET A 153 1.64 -17.45 -22.55
N GLY A 154 1.52 -16.24 -23.11
CA GLY A 154 0.46 -15.88 -24.07
C GLY A 154 -0.97 -16.07 -23.56
N ASP A 155 -1.53 -15.01 -22.99
CA ASP A 155 -2.97 -14.75 -23.04
C ASP A 155 -3.27 -13.75 -24.17
#